data_AF-A0A639ZRE0-F1
#
_entry.id   AF-A0A639ZRE0-F1
#
_cell.length_a   1.000
_cell.length_b   1.000
_cell.length_c   1.000
_cell.angle_alpha   90.00
_cell.angle_beta   90.00
_cell.angle_gamma   90.00
#
_symmetry.space_group_name_H-M   'P 1'
#
loop_
_entity.id
_entity.type
_entity.pdbx_description
1 polymer ?
#
loop_
_entity_poly.entity_id
_entity_poly.type
_entity_poly.pdbx_seq_one_letter_code
_entity_poly.pdbx_strand_id
1 'polypeptide(L)'
;MQQVKIYTASPSDLSPPVQSESFCVDLVLASDYRELEAKCAALVVENGALKKSEVEFNEYCRHECEDVGDTWVDDFTETPATDEFLAEVRASARNEGINYAASRLAAAFNHGFLDKPVSEVLDVTRMILSAKEDLSNDPLPADDGLSGEYAEKSIEEWAAKLRKGVQS
;
A
#
# COMPACT_ATOMS: atom_id res chain seq x y z
N MET A 1 -6.23 -17.45 -12.66
CA MET A 1 -5.92 -16.04 -12.34
C MET A 1 -6.74 -15.15 -13.26
N GLN A 2 -7.44 -14.16 -12.70
CA GLN A 2 -8.14 -13.15 -13.51
C GLN A 2 -7.09 -12.27 -14.18
N GLN A 3 -7.27 -11.95 -15.46
CA GLN A 3 -6.30 -11.20 -16.25
C GLN A 3 -6.16 -9.77 -15.66
N VAL A 4 -4.93 -9.32 -15.41
CA VAL A 4 -4.68 -7.97 -14.88
C VAL A 4 -5.19 -6.94 -15.89
N LYS A 5 -6.11 -6.07 -15.46
CA LYS A 5 -6.65 -4.99 -16.29
C LYS A 5 -5.75 -3.77 -16.17
N ILE A 6 -4.95 -3.55 -17.19
CA ILE A 6 -4.12 -2.35 -17.34
C ILE A 6 -4.80 -1.46 -18.35
N TYR A 7 -5.04 -0.20 -17.97
CA TYR A 7 -5.63 0.80 -18.84
C TYR A 7 -4.51 1.75 -19.26
N THR A 8 -4.32 1.93 -20.56
CA THR A 8 -3.36 2.93 -21.04
C THR A 8 -4.10 4.25 -21.24
N ALA A 9 -3.67 5.30 -20.54
CA ALA A 9 -4.12 6.66 -20.83
C ALA A 9 -3.09 7.38 -21.70
N SER A 10 -3.59 8.13 -22.66
CA SER A 10 -2.83 9.13 -23.38
C SER A 10 -2.73 10.43 -22.56
N PRO A 11 -1.74 11.29 -22.82
CA PRO A 11 -1.60 12.59 -22.18
C PRO A 11 -2.87 13.46 -22.23
N SER A 12 -3.70 13.27 -23.26
CA SER A 12 -5.00 13.93 -23.43
C SER A 12 -6.11 13.41 -22.51
N ASP A 13 -5.99 12.19 -21.98
CA ASP A 13 -6.98 11.58 -21.08
C ASP A 13 -6.77 12.00 -19.61
N LEU A 14 -5.63 12.64 -19.30
CA LEU A 14 -5.30 13.12 -17.96
C LEU A 14 -5.96 14.48 -17.68
N SER A 15 -6.25 14.76 -16.41
CA SER A 15 -6.80 16.05 -15.99
C SER A 15 -5.92 16.70 -14.92
N PRO A 16 -5.26 17.84 -15.21
CA PRO A 16 -5.29 18.56 -16.48
C PRO A 16 -4.56 17.80 -17.62
N PRO A 17 -4.95 18.01 -18.89
CA PRO A 17 -4.28 17.36 -20.03
C PRO A 17 -2.82 17.80 -20.14
N VAL A 18 -1.93 16.85 -20.44
CA VAL A 18 -0.50 17.12 -20.62
C VAL A 18 -0.20 17.21 -22.12
N GLN A 19 0.46 18.28 -22.57
CA GLN A 19 0.68 18.56 -24.01
C GLN A 19 1.85 17.79 -24.66
N SER A 20 2.53 16.88 -23.96
CA SER A 20 3.65 16.14 -24.53
C SER A 20 3.16 14.91 -25.29
N GLU A 21 3.39 14.83 -26.60
CA GLU A 21 2.90 13.74 -27.48
C GLU A 21 3.51 12.35 -27.22
N SER A 22 4.41 12.19 -26.24
CA SER A 22 5.32 11.04 -26.16
C SER A 22 5.16 10.12 -24.96
N PHE A 23 4.18 10.34 -24.06
CA PHE A 23 4.10 9.55 -22.81
C PHE A 23 2.74 8.89 -22.63
N CYS A 24 2.64 7.59 -22.94
CA CYS A 24 1.51 6.76 -22.53
C CYS A 24 1.75 6.31 -21.08
N VAL A 25 0.74 6.40 -20.21
CA VAL A 25 0.84 5.91 -18.83
C VAL A 25 -0.13 4.76 -18.63
N ASP A 26 0.40 3.65 -18.15
CA ASP A 26 -0.40 2.53 -17.70
C ASP A 26 -0.98 2.84 -16.31
N LEU A 27 -2.29 2.69 -16.19
CA LEU A 27 -3.09 3.05 -15.03
C LEU A 27 -3.91 1.83 -14.60
N VAL A 28 -4.15 1.76 -13.30
CA VAL A 28 -5.16 0.90 -12.69
C VAL A 28 -6.27 1.79 -12.17
N LEU A 29 -7.52 1.45 -12.47
CA LEU A 29 -8.66 2.21 -11.95
C LEU A 29 -8.75 2.02 -10.43
N ALA A 30 -9.07 3.10 -9.70
CA ALA A 30 -9.29 3.03 -8.26
C ALA A 30 -10.45 2.09 -7.87
N SER A 31 -11.39 1.81 -8.79
CA SER A 31 -12.40 0.75 -8.60
C SER A 31 -11.78 -0.64 -8.58
N ASP A 32 -10.90 -0.92 -9.53
CA ASP A 32 -10.30 -2.23 -9.76
C ASP A 32 -9.30 -2.53 -8.63
N TYR A 33 -8.59 -1.50 -8.17
CA TYR A 33 -7.74 -1.58 -6.98
C TYR A 33 -8.54 -1.86 -5.70
N ARG A 34 -9.64 -1.13 -5.45
CA ARG A 34 -10.52 -1.40 -4.30
C ARG A 34 -11.14 -2.79 -4.34
N GLU A 35 -11.51 -3.28 -5.51
CA GLU A 35 -12.02 -4.64 -5.69
C GLU A 35 -10.95 -5.68 -5.33
N LEU A 36 -9.70 -5.44 -5.73
CA LEU A 36 -8.58 -6.29 -5.38
C LEU A 36 -8.29 -6.26 -3.87
N GLU A 37 -8.28 -5.09 -3.24
CA GLU A 37 -8.13 -4.94 -1.79
C GLU A 37 -9.24 -5.69 -1.03
N ALA A 38 -10.48 -5.62 -1.50
CA ALA A 38 -11.59 -6.35 -0.90
C ALA A 38 -11.42 -7.88 -1.02
N LYS A 39 -10.94 -8.37 -2.17
CA LYS A 39 -10.63 -9.81 -2.36
C LYS A 39 -9.48 -10.26 -1.45
N CYS A 40 -8.43 -9.46 -1.32
CA CYS A 40 -7.32 -9.74 -0.40
C CYS A 40 -7.79 -9.76 1.06
N ALA A 41 -8.62 -8.80 1.48
CA ALA A 41 -9.19 -8.76 2.82
C ALA A 41 -10.06 -10.00 3.09
N ALA A 42 -10.88 -10.42 2.12
CA ALA A 42 -11.67 -11.63 2.23
C ALA A 42 -10.80 -12.89 2.37
N LEU A 43 -9.72 -13.01 1.59
CA LEU A 43 -8.76 -14.12 1.69
C LEU A 43 -8.03 -14.14 3.04
N VAL A 44 -7.71 -12.99 3.62
CA VAL A 44 -7.11 -12.91 4.96
C VAL A 44 -8.09 -13.42 6.01
N VAL A 45 -9.37 -13.04 5.92
CA VAL A 45 -10.42 -13.52 6.83
C VAL A 45 -10.63 -15.03 6.67
N GLU A 46 -10.69 -15.54 5.45
CA GLU A 46 -10.85 -16.98 5.16
C GLU A 46 -9.66 -17.78 5.69
N ASN A 47 -8.43 -17.35 5.44
CA ASN A 47 -7.23 -17.98 6.01
C ASN A 47 -7.23 -17.94 7.55
N GLY A 48 -7.67 -16.83 8.15
CA GLY A 48 -7.81 -16.73 9.60
C GLY A 48 -8.82 -17.74 10.15
N ALA A 49 -9.95 -17.93 9.46
CA ALA A 49 -10.96 -18.91 9.83
C ALA A 49 -10.46 -20.37 9.66
N LEU A 50 -9.72 -20.66 8.58
CA LEU A 50 -9.10 -21.97 8.36
C LEU A 50 -8.08 -22.30 9.45
N LYS A 51 -7.17 -21.37 9.78
CA LYS A 51 -6.21 -21.54 10.88
C LYS A 51 -6.92 -21.76 12.21
N LYS A 52 -8.02 -21.05 12.48
CA LYS A 52 -8.83 -21.26 13.68
C LYS A 52 -9.48 -22.65 13.70
N SER A 53 -10.04 -23.09 12.57
CA SER A 53 -10.64 -24.42 12.45
C SER A 53 -9.62 -25.53 12.70
N GLU A 54 -8.36 -25.34 12.32
CA GLU A 54 -7.29 -26.29 12.56
C GLU A 54 -6.90 -26.35 14.04
N VAL A 55 -6.87 -25.20 14.73
CA VAL A 55 -6.71 -25.14 16.20
C VAL A 55 -7.84 -25.90 16.90
N GLU A 56 -9.09 -25.62 16.53
CA GLU A 56 -10.27 -26.28 17.12
C GLU A 56 -10.26 -27.80 16.86
N PHE A 57 -9.80 -28.22 15.69
CA PHE A 57 -9.62 -29.64 15.36
C PHE A 57 -8.54 -30.31 16.22
N ASN A 58 -7.39 -29.65 16.41
CA ASN A 58 -6.33 -30.14 17.29
C ASN A 58 -6.79 -30.22 18.76
N GLU A 59 -7.58 -29.26 19.23
CA GLU A 59 -8.19 -29.31 20.57
C GLU A 59 -9.15 -30.51 20.71
N TYR A 60 -10.00 -30.74 19.72
CA TYR A 60 -10.91 -31.89 19.69
C TYR A 60 -10.14 -33.21 19.74
N CYS A 61 -9.15 -33.40 18.86
CA CYS A 61 -8.36 -34.63 18.80
C CYS A 61 -7.57 -34.89 20.09
N ARG A 62 -7.09 -33.83 20.75
CA ARG A 62 -6.41 -33.94 22.05
C ARG A 62 -7.32 -34.50 23.12
N HIS A 63 -8.55 -34.00 23.22
CA HIS A 63 -9.53 -34.50 24.18
C HIS A 63 -9.86 -35.98 23.93
N GLU A 64 -10.09 -36.36 22.68
CA GLU A 64 -10.41 -37.76 22.32
C GLU A 64 -9.23 -38.71 22.58
N CYS A 65 -7.98 -38.27 22.40
CA CYS A 65 -6.79 -39.07 22.72
C CYS A 65 -6.57 -39.24 24.23
N GLU A 66 -6.85 -38.21 25.03
CA GLU A 66 -6.75 -38.28 26.49
C GLU A 66 -7.69 -39.35 27.08
N ASP A 67 -8.90 -39.49 26.52
CA ASP A 67 -9.90 -40.46 26.96
C ASP A 67 -9.47 -41.93 26.77
N VAL A 68 -8.52 -42.20 25.87
CA VAL A 68 -7.95 -43.53 25.61
C VAL A 68 -6.53 -43.71 26.16
N GLY A 69 -5.98 -42.69 26.84
CA GLY A 69 -4.65 -42.71 27.44
C GLY A 69 -3.50 -42.49 26.44
N ASP A 70 -3.80 -42.00 25.23
CA ASP A 70 -2.81 -41.62 24.22
C ASP A 70 -2.54 -40.10 24.27
N THR A 71 -1.49 -39.65 23.57
CA THR A 71 -1.12 -38.22 23.49
C THR A 71 -1.21 -37.73 22.05
N TRP A 72 -2.03 -36.70 21.82
CA TRP A 72 -2.10 -36.00 20.55
C TRP A 72 -0.91 -35.06 20.36
N VAL A 73 -0.44 -34.92 19.12
CA VAL A 73 0.56 -33.94 18.73
C VAL A 73 -0.11 -33.00 17.74
N ASP A 74 -0.13 -31.70 18.07
CA ASP A 74 -0.70 -30.69 17.20
C ASP A 74 0.05 -30.67 15.85
N ASP A 75 -0.71 -30.66 14.76
CA ASP A 75 -0.20 -30.45 13.40
C ASP A 75 -0.89 -29.22 12.81
N PHE A 76 -0.11 -28.33 12.20
CA PHE A 76 -0.60 -27.11 11.60
C PHE A 76 -0.10 -26.99 10.16
N THR A 77 -1.02 -26.68 9.26
CA THR A 77 -0.71 -26.46 7.86
C THR A 77 -0.06 -25.10 7.70
N GLU A 78 1.26 -25.09 7.55
CA GLU A 78 1.98 -23.87 7.19
C GLU A 78 1.64 -23.43 5.76
N THR A 79 1.58 -22.11 5.54
CA THR A 79 1.26 -21.50 4.23
C THR A 79 2.39 -20.61 3.71
N PRO A 80 3.65 -21.10 3.64
CA PRO A 80 4.82 -20.25 3.34
C PRO A 80 4.72 -19.56 1.97
N ALA A 81 4.14 -20.23 0.97
CA ALA A 81 3.92 -19.63 -0.34
C ALA A 81 2.92 -18.46 -0.32
N THR A 82 1.93 -18.50 0.59
CA THR A 82 0.97 -17.40 0.76
C THR A 82 1.64 -16.23 1.49
N ASP A 83 2.45 -16.52 2.51
CA ASP A 83 3.17 -15.49 3.26
C ASP A 83 4.21 -14.78 2.37
N GLU A 84 4.94 -15.53 1.53
CA GLU A 84 5.87 -14.99 0.53
C GLU A 84 5.14 -14.11 -0.50
N PHE A 85 4.02 -14.58 -1.05
CA PHE A 85 3.20 -13.81 -1.97
C PHE A 85 2.66 -12.50 -1.34
N LEU A 86 2.18 -12.56 -0.10
CA LEU A 86 1.71 -11.35 0.61
C LEU A 86 2.86 -10.37 0.89
N ALA A 87 4.05 -10.87 1.19
CA ALA A 87 5.25 -10.04 1.34
C ALA A 87 5.62 -9.35 0.01
N GLU A 88 5.58 -10.08 -1.11
CA GLU A 88 5.82 -9.56 -2.46
C GLU A 88 4.80 -8.47 -2.83
N VAL A 89 3.50 -8.74 -2.65
CA VAL A 89 2.42 -7.78 -2.93
C VAL A 89 2.60 -6.50 -2.11
N ARG A 90 2.92 -6.62 -0.82
CA ARG A 90 3.18 -5.46 0.04
C ARG A 90 4.39 -4.66 -0.43
N ALA A 91 5.47 -5.33 -0.85
CA ALA A 91 6.66 -4.66 -1.38
C ALA A 91 6.33 -3.90 -2.69
N SER A 92 5.58 -4.51 -3.61
CA SER A 92 5.15 -3.86 -4.85
C SER A 92 4.27 -2.64 -4.57
N ALA A 93 3.24 -2.80 -3.73
CA ALA A 93 2.32 -1.72 -3.40
C ALA A 93 3.03 -0.49 -2.78
N ARG A 94 4.04 -0.72 -1.93
CA ARG A 94 4.87 0.36 -1.36
C ARG A 94 5.67 1.08 -2.43
N ASN A 95 6.32 0.34 -3.33
CA ASN A 95 7.09 0.91 -4.43
C ASN A 95 6.20 1.74 -5.38
N GLU A 96 5.01 1.25 -5.68
CA GLU A 96 4.00 1.95 -6.48
C GLU A 96 3.51 3.22 -5.78
N GLY A 97 3.21 3.16 -4.48
CA GLY A 97 2.82 4.33 -3.68
C GLY A 97 3.89 5.43 -3.67
N ILE A 98 5.17 5.05 -3.51
CA ILE A 98 6.31 5.98 -3.58
C ILE A 98 6.41 6.64 -4.97
N ASN A 99 6.31 5.84 -6.04
CA ASN A 99 6.30 6.35 -7.40
C ASN A 99 5.17 7.35 -7.63
N TYR A 100 3.98 7.02 -7.16
CA TYR A 100 2.81 7.86 -7.30
C TYR A 100 3.00 9.20 -6.56
N ALA A 101 3.49 9.18 -5.32
CA ALA A 101 3.77 10.39 -4.55
C ALA A 101 4.81 11.29 -5.24
N ALA A 102 5.93 10.73 -5.68
CA ALA A 102 6.96 11.46 -6.43
C ALA A 102 6.41 12.06 -7.73
N SER A 103 5.60 11.30 -8.47
CA SER A 103 4.97 11.76 -9.71
C SER A 103 3.99 12.90 -9.47
N ARG A 104 3.21 12.84 -8.38
CA ARG A 104 2.29 13.92 -7.98
C ARG A 104 3.02 15.20 -7.61
N LEU A 105 4.15 15.10 -6.90
CA LEU A 105 4.99 16.26 -6.59
C LEU A 105 5.55 16.91 -7.86
N ALA A 106 6.12 16.09 -8.76
CA ALA A 106 6.66 16.58 -10.03
C ALA A 106 5.57 17.23 -10.90
N ALA A 107 4.39 16.63 -10.97
CA ALA A 107 3.24 17.21 -11.68
C ALA A 107 2.79 18.54 -11.05
N ALA A 108 2.71 18.63 -9.72
CA ALA A 108 2.34 19.87 -9.04
C ALA A 108 3.29 21.02 -9.40
N PHE A 109 4.60 20.75 -9.47
CA PHE A 109 5.59 21.72 -9.94
C PHE A 109 5.40 22.10 -11.42
N ASN A 110 5.32 21.11 -12.32
CA ASN A 110 5.19 21.36 -13.76
C ASN A 110 3.92 22.14 -14.14
N HIS A 111 2.86 22.03 -13.33
CA HIS A 111 1.61 22.78 -13.51
C HIS A 111 1.56 24.10 -12.72
N GLY A 112 2.65 24.52 -12.08
CA GLY A 112 2.77 25.82 -11.42
C GLY A 112 2.09 25.92 -10.06
N PHE A 113 1.73 24.80 -9.42
CA PHE A 113 1.21 24.82 -8.04
C PHE A 113 2.31 25.03 -7.00
N LEU A 114 3.58 24.80 -7.36
CA LEU A 114 4.74 24.99 -6.50
C LEU A 114 5.65 26.06 -7.09
N ASP A 115 5.79 27.18 -6.37
CA ASP A 115 6.72 28.25 -6.72
C ASP A 115 8.05 28.03 -5.99
N LYS A 116 8.84 27.08 -6.51
CA LYS A 116 10.14 26.67 -5.97
C LYS A 116 11.17 26.49 -7.07
N PRO A 117 12.48 26.64 -6.79
CA PRO A 117 13.51 26.31 -7.75
C PRO A 117 13.44 24.83 -8.16
N VAL A 118 13.69 24.54 -9.45
CA VAL A 118 13.69 23.16 -9.97
C VAL A 118 14.65 22.24 -9.22
N SER A 119 15.77 22.78 -8.71
CA SER A 119 16.73 22.03 -7.90
C SER A 119 16.12 21.54 -6.59
N GLU A 120 15.35 22.38 -5.89
CA GLU A 120 14.69 21.97 -4.64
C GLU A 120 13.64 20.90 -4.90
N VAL A 121 12.83 21.06 -5.95
CA VAL A 121 11.81 20.06 -6.32
C VAL A 121 12.46 18.75 -6.75
N LEU A 122 13.57 18.79 -7.50
CA LEU A 122 14.34 17.62 -7.88
C LEU A 122 14.86 16.87 -6.65
N ASP A 123 15.44 17.60 -5.69
CA ASP A 123 15.99 16.99 -4.47
C ASP A 123 14.90 16.32 -3.64
N VAL A 124 13.74 16.96 -3.45
CA VAL A 124 12.60 16.36 -2.74
C VAL A 124 12.03 15.16 -3.52
N THR A 125 11.92 15.25 -4.85
CA THR A 125 11.43 14.13 -5.68
C THR A 125 12.37 12.93 -5.58
N ARG A 126 13.69 13.16 -5.61
CA ARG A 126 14.71 12.12 -5.40
C ARG A 126 14.63 11.52 -4.01
N MET A 127 14.46 12.35 -2.98
CA MET A 127 14.30 11.92 -1.59
C MET A 127 13.07 11.01 -1.42
N ILE A 128 11.94 11.31 -2.08
CA ILE A 128 10.78 10.42 -2.07
C ILE A 128 11.10 9.09 -2.75
N LEU A 129 11.76 9.13 -3.92
CA LEU A 129 12.10 7.90 -4.66
C LEU A 129 13.14 7.03 -3.94
N SER A 130 14.07 7.61 -3.18
CA SER A 130 15.08 6.85 -2.42
C SER A 130 14.46 6.04 -1.29
N ALA A 131 13.25 6.37 -0.84
CA ALA A 131 12.54 5.59 0.18
C ALA A 131 12.32 4.11 -0.23
N LYS A 132 12.41 3.76 -1.52
CA LYS A 132 12.39 2.35 -1.97
C LYS A 132 13.61 1.57 -1.50
N GLU A 133 14.78 2.21 -1.55
CA GLU A 133 16.03 1.60 -1.08
C GLU A 133 15.98 1.45 0.44
N ASP A 134 15.43 2.44 1.15
CA ASP A 134 15.24 2.38 2.61
C ASP A 134 14.31 1.21 2.99
N LEU A 135 13.16 1.06 2.31
CA LEU A 135 12.22 -0.04 2.56
C LEU A 135 12.75 -1.43 2.17
N SER A 136 13.76 -1.50 1.31
CA SER A 136 14.38 -2.76 0.89
C SER A 136 15.49 -3.22 1.85
N ASN A 137 16.10 -2.27 2.57
CA ASN A 137 17.31 -2.50 3.38
C ASN A 137 17.06 -2.47 4.90
N ASP A 138 15.98 -1.86 5.37
CA ASP A 138 15.64 -1.74 6.80
C ASP A 138 14.41 -2.63 7.14
N PRO A 139 14.30 -3.19 8.36
CA PRO A 139 13.01 -3.62 8.87
C PRO A 139 12.08 -2.41 8.77
N LEU A 140 10.86 -2.65 8.29
CA LEU A 140 9.85 -1.61 8.08
C LEU A 140 10.00 -0.45 9.07
N PRO A 141 10.15 0.81 8.61
CA PRO A 141 10.08 1.94 9.52
C PRO A 141 8.80 1.80 10.34
N ALA A 142 8.82 2.31 11.58
CA ALA A 142 7.67 2.25 12.48
C ALA A 142 6.37 2.55 11.73
N ASP A 143 5.26 1.90 12.11
CA ASP A 143 3.96 1.96 11.41
C ASP A 143 3.49 3.41 11.10
N ASP A 144 4.05 4.42 11.77
CA ASP A 144 3.78 5.85 11.63
C ASP A 144 4.19 6.47 10.28
N GLY A 145 5.12 5.86 9.53
CA GLY A 145 5.54 6.36 8.21
C GLY A 145 4.57 6.02 7.07
N LEU A 146 3.80 4.94 7.22
CA LEU A 146 2.87 4.44 6.20
C LEU A 146 1.40 4.74 6.53
N SER A 147 1.08 5.08 7.78
CA SER A 147 -0.28 5.38 8.23
C SER A 147 -0.86 6.65 7.60
N GLY A 148 0.00 7.59 7.18
CA GLY A 148 -0.41 8.92 6.71
C GLY A 148 -0.69 9.91 7.85
N GLU A 149 -0.57 9.50 9.11
CA GLU A 149 -0.91 10.32 10.29
C GLU A 149 -0.17 11.67 10.28
N TYR A 150 1.12 11.68 9.91
CA TYR A 150 1.90 12.91 9.79
C TYR A 150 1.30 13.88 8.76
N ALA A 151 0.87 13.36 7.61
CA ALA A 151 0.27 14.17 6.54
C ALA A 151 -1.09 14.72 6.98
N GLU A 152 -1.92 13.89 7.62
CA GLU A 152 -3.24 14.30 8.15
C GLU A 152 -3.11 15.41 9.20
N LYS A 153 -2.21 15.22 10.17
CA LYS A 153 -1.91 16.23 11.19
C LYS A 153 -1.39 17.53 10.58
N SER A 154 -0.50 17.44 9.58
CA SER A 154 0.02 18.61 8.87
C SER A 154 -1.11 19.39 8.16
N ILE A 155 -2.07 18.69 7.54
CA ILE A 155 -3.24 19.31 6.91
C ILE A 155 -4.07 20.08 7.94
N GLU A 156 -4.35 19.48 9.11
CA GLU A 156 -5.10 20.14 10.18
C GLU A 156 -4.40 21.42 10.67
N GLU A 157 -3.08 21.34 10.89
CA GLU A 157 -2.25 22.47 11.32
C GLU A 157 -2.24 23.60 10.28
N TRP A 158 -2.07 23.28 9.00
CA TRP A 158 -2.07 24.26 7.93
C TRP A 158 -3.45 24.90 7.76
N ALA A 159 -4.52 24.12 7.81
CA ALA A 159 -5.89 24.63 7.77
C ALA A 159 -6.17 25.58 8.94
N ALA A 160 -5.66 25.28 10.14
CA ALA A 160 -5.78 26.17 11.28
C ALA A 160 -4.99 27.48 11.10
N LYS A 161 -3.77 27.43 10.54
CA LYS A 161 -2.96 28.62 10.22
C LYS A 161 -3.67 29.52 9.22
N LEU A 162 -4.25 28.95 8.15
CA LEU A 162 -5.00 29.70 7.14
C LEU A 162 -6.23 30.39 7.73
N ARG A 163 -7.00 29.71 8.60
CA ARG A 163 -8.15 30.32 9.29
C ARG A 163 -7.76 31.53 10.15
N LYS A 164 -6.60 31.49 10.81
CA LYS A 164 -6.08 32.61 11.63
C LYS A 164 -5.58 33.77 10.78
N GLY A 165 -4.99 33.50 9.61
CA GLY A 165 -4.48 34.53 8.69
C GLY A 165 -5.55 35.34 7.95
N VAL A 166 -6.79 34.82 7.84
CA VAL A 166 -7.93 35.51 7.19
C VAL A 166 -8.60 36.54 8.12
N GLN A 167 -8.26 36.58 9.41
CA GLN A 167 -8.82 37.51 10.40
C GLN A 167 -7.96 38.76 10.65
N SER A 168 -6.99 39.09 9.79
CA SER A 168 -6.18 40.33 9.86
C SER A 168 -6.45 41.27 8.70
#